data_AF-A0A2W6ZR69-F1
#
_entry.id   AF-A0A2W6ZR69-F1
#
_cell.length_a   1.000
_cell.length_b   1.000
_cell.length_c   1.000
_cell.angle_alpha   90.00
_cell.angle_beta   90.00
_cell.angle_gamma   90.00
#
_symmetry.space_group_name_H-M   'P 1'
#
loop_
_entity.id
_entity.type
_entity.pdbx_description
1 polymer ?
#
loop_
_entity_poly.entity_id
_entity_poly.type
_entity_poly.pdbx_seq_one_letter_code
_entity_poly.pdbx_strand_id
1 'polypeptide(L)'
;VGRGAAASHCLLINDSRAPQARQRLELLVRSSDGFEIAEMDLRLRGPGQVLGTRQSGLPDLALASLTDDGDVLDLARQEASAILEEDPDLQRHPGLERALSEQRQAEAARLN
;
A
#
# COMPACT_ATOMS: atom_id res chain seq x y z
N VAL A 1 -25.06 -16.12 3.23
CA VAL A 1 -24.18 -16.57 2.12
C VAL A 1 -24.88 -17.68 1.37
N GLY A 2 -25.09 -17.55 0.07
CA GLY A 2 -25.73 -18.56 -0.78
C GLY A 2 -24.76 -19.12 -1.82
N ARG A 3 -24.80 -20.44 -2.06
CA ARG A 3 -24.02 -21.12 -3.12
C ARG A 3 -24.92 -21.85 -4.13
N GLY A 4 -26.23 -21.57 -4.11
CA GLY A 4 -27.23 -22.19 -4.96
C GLY A 4 -28.22 -21.16 -5.51
N ALA A 5 -29.21 -21.62 -6.26
CA ALA A 5 -30.17 -20.75 -6.97
C ALA A 5 -31.22 -20.08 -6.06
N ALA A 6 -31.33 -20.51 -4.80
CA ALA A 6 -32.27 -19.94 -3.85
C ALA A 6 -31.80 -18.58 -3.32
N ALA A 7 -32.74 -17.63 -3.21
CA ALA A 7 -32.47 -16.33 -2.60
C ALA A 7 -31.93 -16.50 -1.18
N SER A 8 -30.83 -15.82 -0.89
CA SER A 8 -30.13 -15.89 0.38
C SER A 8 -30.02 -14.51 0.99
N HIS A 9 -30.10 -14.42 2.31
CA HIS A 9 -29.99 -13.17 3.04
C HIS A 9 -28.70 -13.15 3.88
N CYS A 10 -28.15 -11.96 4.09
CA CYS A 10 -27.03 -11.70 5.00
C CYS A 10 -27.45 -10.55 5.91
N LEU A 11 -27.55 -10.80 7.22
CA LEU A 11 -27.90 -9.79 8.21
C LEU A 11 -26.62 -9.29 8.87
N LEU A 12 -26.35 -7.99 8.75
CA LEU A 12 -25.19 -7.35 9.36
C LEU A 12 -25.65 -6.61 10.62
N ILE A 13 -25.13 -7.00 11.79
CA ILE A 13 -25.47 -6.41 13.10
C ILE A 13 -24.22 -5.74 13.66
N ASN A 14 -24.36 -4.53 14.17
CA ASN A 14 -23.27 -3.76 14.78
C ASN A 14 -23.72 -3.21 16.14
N ASP A 15 -22.95 -3.49 17.19
CA ASP A 15 -23.11 -2.90 18.52
C ASP A 15 -22.02 -1.85 18.85
N SER A 16 -21.04 -1.69 17.94
CA SER A 16 -19.95 -0.75 18.12
C SER A 16 -20.42 0.69 17.95
N ARG A 17 -19.97 1.55 18.87
CA ARG A 17 -20.17 3.00 18.81
C ARG A 17 -19.14 3.70 17.93
N ALA A 18 -18.16 2.97 17.40
CA ALA A 18 -17.11 3.55 16.57
C ALA A 18 -17.67 3.96 15.18
N PRO A 19 -17.48 5.21 14.74
CA PRO A 19 -17.96 5.68 13.43
C PRO A 19 -17.46 4.82 12.26
N GLN A 20 -16.20 4.37 12.33
CA GLN A 20 -15.58 3.52 11.31
C GLN A 20 -16.29 2.16 11.14
N ALA A 21 -16.83 1.59 12.22
CA ALA A 21 -17.54 0.31 12.14
C ALA A 21 -18.80 0.43 11.27
N ARG A 22 -19.51 1.56 11.38
CA ARG A 22 -20.67 1.84 10.53
C ARG A 22 -20.27 2.03 9.07
N GLN A 23 -19.22 2.82 8.81
CA GLN A 23 -18.74 3.10 7.46
C GLN A 23 -18.32 1.81 6.71
N ARG A 24 -17.65 0.87 7.38
CA ARG A 24 -17.27 -0.43 6.81
C ARG A 24 -18.48 -1.29 6.44
N LEU A 25 -19.54 -1.26 7.26
CA LEU A 25 -20.77 -2.00 6.98
C LEU A 25 -21.56 -1.39 5.83
N GLU A 26 -21.63 -0.06 5.75
CA GLU A 26 -22.26 0.63 4.62
C GLU A 26 -21.58 0.27 3.29
N LEU A 27 -20.26 0.09 3.30
CA LEU A 27 -19.47 -0.37 2.16
C LEU A 27 -19.88 -1.77 1.70
N LEU A 28 -20.00 -2.72 2.63
CA LEU A 28 -20.45 -4.10 2.36
C LEU A 28 -21.89 -4.19 1.86
N VAL A 29 -22.72 -3.18 2.15
CA VAL A 29 -24.10 -3.10 1.65
C VAL A 29 -24.16 -2.46 0.26
N ARG A 30 -23.26 -1.51 -0.04
CA ARG A 30 -23.26 -0.74 -1.28
C ARG A 30 -22.73 -1.51 -2.48
N SER A 31 -21.75 -2.39 -2.28
CA SER A 31 -21.15 -3.16 -3.36
C SER A 31 -21.22 -4.66 -3.10
N SER A 32 -21.27 -5.43 -4.18
CA SER A 32 -21.11 -6.89 -4.16
C SER A 32 -19.86 -7.34 -4.91
N ASP A 33 -19.09 -6.40 -5.46
CA ASP A 33 -17.80 -6.65 -6.08
C ASP A 33 -16.73 -6.78 -5.00
N GLY A 34 -16.12 -7.97 -4.93
CA GLY A 34 -15.07 -8.26 -3.95
C GLY A 34 -13.82 -7.41 -4.12
N PHE A 35 -13.52 -6.93 -5.33
CA PHE A 35 -12.36 -6.06 -5.58
C PHE A 35 -12.58 -4.65 -5.03
N GLU A 36 -13.73 -4.04 -5.34
CA GLU A 36 -14.09 -2.71 -4.83
C GLU A 36 -14.15 -2.69 -3.30
N ILE A 37 -14.74 -3.74 -2.70
CA ILE A 37 -14.77 -3.91 -1.24
C ILE A 37 -13.35 -3.99 -0.67
N ALA A 38 -12.46 -4.75 -1.32
CA ALA A 38 -11.09 -4.92 -0.84
C ALA A 38 -10.27 -3.62 -0.94
N GLU A 39 -10.41 -2.85 -2.02
CA GLU A 39 -9.74 -1.56 -2.19
C GLU A 39 -10.18 -0.57 -1.12
N MET A 40 -11.49 -0.48 -0.87
CA MET A 40 -12.01 0.47 0.09
C MET A 40 -11.77 0.01 1.54
N ASP A 41 -11.72 -1.31 1.85
CA ASP A 41 -11.23 -1.79 3.15
C ASP A 41 -9.75 -1.42 3.34
N LEU A 42 -8.91 -1.53 2.31
CA LEU A 42 -7.52 -1.08 2.36
C LEU A 42 -7.41 0.42 2.64
N ARG A 43 -8.25 1.26 2.03
CA ARG A 43 -8.31 2.71 2.31
C ARG A 43 -8.75 3.01 3.74
N LEU A 44 -9.82 2.37 4.22
CA LEU A 44 -10.38 2.64 5.55
C LEU A 44 -9.55 2.08 6.70
N ARG A 45 -8.98 0.89 6.52
CA ARG A 45 -8.11 0.24 7.50
C ARG A 45 -6.70 0.80 7.45
N GLY A 46 -6.32 1.39 6.32
CA GLY A 46 -4.94 1.56 5.91
C GLY A 46 -4.29 0.21 5.55
N PRO A 47 -3.09 0.23 4.97
CA PRO A 47 -2.33 -0.98 4.67
C PRO A 47 -2.10 -1.85 5.93
N GLY A 48 -2.09 -1.26 7.13
CA GLY A 48 -1.56 -1.93 8.31
C GLY A 48 -0.09 -2.27 8.07
N GLN A 49 0.37 -3.41 8.60
CA GLN A 49 1.61 -4.03 8.13
C GLN A 49 1.29 -4.95 6.93
N VAL A 50 1.05 -4.42 5.72
CA VAL A 50 1.16 -5.27 4.51
C VAL A 50 2.59 -5.84 4.41
N LEU A 51 3.55 -5.14 5.01
CA LEU A 51 4.92 -5.57 5.30
C LEU A 51 5.02 -6.31 6.65
N GLY A 52 4.06 -7.18 6.95
CA GLY A 52 3.91 -7.93 8.21
C GLY A 52 4.86 -9.11 8.38
N THR A 53 6.12 -8.90 8.01
CA THR A 53 7.39 -9.39 8.53
C THR A 53 8.41 -8.58 7.74
N ARG A 54 9.47 -8.10 8.38
CA ARG A 54 10.63 -7.46 7.75
C ARG A 54 11.12 -8.28 6.54
N GLN A 55 10.51 -8.09 5.37
CA GLN A 55 11.02 -8.66 4.14
C GLN A 55 12.08 -7.67 3.67
N SER A 56 13.30 -8.13 3.87
CA SER A 56 14.61 -7.49 3.73
C SER A 56 14.87 -6.87 2.35
N GLY A 57 14.14 -5.82 1.97
CA GLY A 57 14.40 -5.20 0.66
C GLY A 57 13.63 -3.96 0.28
N LEU A 58 12.64 -3.50 1.07
CA LEU A 58 12.01 -2.20 0.84
C LEU A 58 12.42 -1.25 1.96
N PRO A 59 13.03 -0.09 1.65
CA PRO A 59 13.21 0.94 2.64
C PRO A 59 11.86 1.30 3.25
N ASP A 60 11.85 1.69 4.52
CA ASP A 60 10.71 2.40 5.09
C ASP A 60 10.51 3.66 4.24
N LEU A 61 9.64 3.58 3.23
CA LEU A 61 8.96 4.72 2.64
C LEU A 61 8.03 5.26 3.74
N ALA A 62 8.65 5.81 4.79
CA ALA A 62 8.01 6.23 6.03
C ALA A 62 6.96 7.33 5.80
N LEU A 63 6.83 7.84 4.57
CA LEU A 63 5.94 8.90 4.17
C LEU A 63 4.89 8.53 3.12
N ALA A 64 4.93 7.36 2.48
CA ALA A 64 3.99 7.05 1.40
C ALA A 64 2.89 6.08 1.86
N SER A 65 1.67 6.59 2.02
CA SER A 65 0.48 5.76 2.12
C SER A 65 0.28 5.10 0.76
N LEU A 66 0.45 3.77 0.66
CA LEU A 66 0.20 3.03 -0.59
C LEU A 66 -1.22 3.28 -1.17
N THR A 67 -2.16 3.70 -0.31
CA THR A 67 -3.54 3.99 -0.69
C THR A 67 -3.79 5.44 -1.11
N ASP A 68 -3.00 6.39 -0.61
CA ASP A 68 -3.23 7.83 -0.88
C ASP A 68 -2.17 8.41 -1.82
N ASP A 69 -0.96 7.85 -1.84
CA ASP A 69 0.20 8.35 -2.57
C ASP A 69 0.57 7.47 -3.78
N GLY A 70 -0.33 6.56 -4.21
CA GLY A 70 -0.09 5.64 -5.32
C GLY A 70 0.38 6.35 -6.59
N ASP A 71 -0.29 7.44 -6.96
CA ASP A 71 0.04 8.22 -8.16
C ASP A 71 1.45 8.87 -8.05
N VAL A 72 1.81 9.36 -6.86
CA VAL A 72 3.13 9.97 -6.62
C VAL A 72 4.23 8.90 -6.66
N LEU A 73 3.97 7.72 -6.11
CA LEU A 73 4.89 6.59 -6.15
C LEU A 73 5.08 6.07 -7.59
N ASP A 74 4.02 6.02 -8.38
CA ASP A 74 4.11 5.62 -9.79
C ASP A 74 4.88 6.64 -10.61
N LEU A 75 4.65 7.94 -10.40
CA LEU A 75 5.42 9.00 -11.04
C LEU A 75 6.90 8.93 -10.65
N ALA A 76 7.20 8.81 -9.36
CA ALA A 76 8.57 8.69 -8.87
C ALA A 76 9.29 7.47 -9.47
N ARG A 77 8.58 6.34 -9.63
CA ARG A 77 9.13 5.13 -10.27
C ARG A 77 9.43 5.35 -11.75
N GLN A 78 8.54 6.03 -12.46
CA GLN A 78 8.73 6.34 -13.89
C GLN A 78 9.96 7.25 -14.07
N GLU A 79 10.05 8.34 -13.30
CA GLU A 79 11.19 9.25 -13.34
C GLU A 79 12.51 8.55 -12.96
N ALA A 80 12.51 7.72 -11.91
CA ALA A 80 13.67 6.94 -11.53
C ALA A 80 14.12 5.98 -12.64
N SER A 81 13.17 5.35 -13.34
CA SER A 81 13.47 4.44 -14.46
C SER A 81 14.08 5.20 -15.63
N ALA A 82 13.50 6.34 -16.01
CA ALA A 82 14.02 7.19 -17.08
C ALA A 82 15.44 7.70 -16.78
N ILE A 83 15.69 8.13 -15.53
CA ILE A 83 17.04 8.55 -15.11
C ILE A 83 18.03 7.39 -15.23
N LEU A 84 17.67 6.18 -14.77
CA LEU A 84 18.57 5.03 -14.81
C LEU A 84 18.80 4.50 -16.23
N GLU A 85 17.86 4.67 -17.15
CA GLU A 85 18.05 4.33 -18.56
C GLU A 85 19.13 5.19 -19.22
N GLU A 86 19.19 6.49 -18.87
CA GLU A 86 20.16 7.41 -19.46
C GLU A 86 21.46 7.56 -18.65
N ASP A 87 21.41 7.38 -17.33
CA ASP A 87 22.52 7.55 -16.39
C ASP A 87 22.55 6.41 -15.36
N PRO A 88 22.91 5.17 -15.79
CA PRO A 88 22.86 3.99 -14.92
C PRO A 88 23.75 4.10 -13.69
N ASP A 89 24.85 4.83 -13.81
CA ASP A 89 25.84 5.05 -12.76
C ASP A 89 25.58 6.35 -11.97
N LEU A 90 24.50 7.08 -12.29
CA LEU A 90 24.10 8.34 -11.64
C LEU A 90 25.21 9.42 -11.62
N GLN A 91 26.09 9.43 -12.63
CA GLN A 91 27.22 10.37 -12.71
C GLN A 91 26.75 11.82 -12.90
N ARG A 92 25.62 12.02 -13.58
CA ARG A 92 24.97 13.33 -13.76
C ARG A 92 24.09 13.69 -12.54
N HIS A 93 23.85 12.74 -11.64
CA HIS A 93 23.01 12.90 -10.45
C HIS A 93 23.74 12.51 -9.14
N PRO A 94 24.82 13.22 -8.76
CA PRO A 94 25.65 12.86 -7.59
C PRO A 94 24.90 12.96 -6.24
N GLY A 95 23.77 13.67 -6.20
CA GLY A 95 22.90 13.67 -5.02
C GLY A 95 22.15 12.35 -4.84
N LEU A 96 21.68 11.75 -5.94
CA LEU A 96 20.98 10.46 -5.93
C LEU A 96 21.97 9.32 -5.66
N GLU A 97 23.15 9.37 -6.27
CA GLU A 97 24.25 8.41 -6.03
C GLU A 97 24.60 8.33 -4.54
N ARG A 98 24.83 9.49 -3.91
CA ARG A 98 25.14 9.55 -2.48
C ARG A 98 24.01 9.01 -1.60
N ALA A 99 22.77 9.41 -1.87
CA ALA A 99 21.61 8.96 -1.10
C ALA A 99 21.43 7.44 -1.17
N LEU A 100 21.60 6.84 -2.36
CA LEU A 100 21.55 5.38 -2.53
C LEU A 100 22.70 4.66 -1.82
N SER A 101 23.91 5.22 -1.89
CA SER A 101 25.07 4.68 -1.19
C SER A 101 24.90 4.71 0.33
N GLU A 102 24.41 5.82 0.89
CA GLU A 102 24.08 5.95 2.32
C GLU A 102 23.00 4.95 2.75
N GLN A 103 21.95 4.79 1.93
CA GLN A 103 20.87 3.83 2.22
C GLN A 103 21.36 2.39 2.23
N ARG A 104 22.15 1.97 1.22
CA ARG A 104 22.73 0.62 1.15
C ARG A 104 23.64 0.32 2.34
N GLN A 105 24.42 1.31 2.79
CA GLN A 105 25.27 1.19 3.97
C GLN A 105 24.44 1.03 5.25
N ALA A 106 23.38 1.84 5.40
CA ALA A 106 22.47 1.73 6.54
C ALA A 106 21.75 0.37 6.58
N GLU A 107 21.35 -0.17 5.43
CA GLU A 107 20.77 -1.51 5.33
C GLU A 107 21.77 -2.60 5.69
N ALA A 108 23.00 -2.53 5.17
CA ALA A 108 24.07 -3.48 5.51
C ALA A 108 24.41 -3.44 7.01
N ALA A 109 24.39 -2.27 7.64
CA ALA A 109 24.63 -2.10 9.07
C ALA A 109 23.48 -2.65 9.95
N ARG A 110 22.25 -2.74 9.43
CA ARG A 110 21.08 -3.30 10.14
C ARG A 110 21.02 -4.84 10.10
N LEU A 111 21.74 -5.46 9.16
CA LEU A 111 21.78 -6.91 8.94
C LEU A 111 22.95 -7.61 9.66
N ASN A 112 23.86 -6.85 10.27
CA ASN A 112 24.96 -7.33 11.13
C ASN A 112 24.65 -7.08 12.61
#